data_AF-A0A9X4KQ66-F1
#
_entry.id   AF-A0A9X4KQ66-F1
#
_cell.length_a   1.000
_cell.length_b   1.000
_cell.length_c   1.000
_cell.angle_alpha   90.00
_cell.angle_beta   90.00
_cell.angle_gamma   90.00
#
_symmetry.space_group_name_H-M   'P 1'
#
loop_
_entity.id
_entity.type
_entity.pdbx_description
1 polymer ?
#
loop_
_entity_poly.entity_id
_entity_poly.type
_entity_poly.pdbx_seq_one_letter_code
_entity_poly.pdbx_strand_id
1 'polypeptide(L)'
;MIAVAKGAEMLYLKLLSERTRAGMLLVSLGEKEGEDQFLLLRILNSRPSWTLRTNGPAPSFKIALQMTVGIKSISESVSIEDASQAEQMERTIERFIQTGLSDFIAKCQKLRIDPAGFGDYARTHRRHWDREAFYASYPSMKTEVRVRAKLMQSGTID
;
A
#
# COMPACT_ATOMS: atom_id res chain seq x y z
N MET A 1 7.84 -5.93 16.24
CA MET A 1 7.54 -4.52 15.93
C MET A 1 8.19 -4.23 14.59
N ILE A 2 7.43 -4.10 13.49
CA ILE A 2 8.03 -3.84 12.16
C ILE A 2 8.46 -2.37 12.15
N ALA A 3 9.75 -2.13 12.25
CA ALA A 3 10.30 -0.78 12.13
C ALA A 3 10.10 -0.29 10.69
N VAL A 4 9.08 0.55 10.48
CA VAL A 4 8.86 1.20 9.18
C VAL A 4 9.89 2.33 9.05
N ALA A 5 10.90 2.13 8.20
CA ALA A 5 11.88 3.18 7.89
C ALA A 5 11.17 4.40 7.27
N LYS A 6 11.63 5.63 7.55
CA LYS A 6 11.07 6.88 6.98
C LYS A 6 10.91 6.85 5.44
N GLY A 7 11.74 6.08 4.74
CA GLY A 7 11.61 5.88 3.28
C GLY A 7 10.34 5.13 2.85
N ALA A 8 9.83 4.22 3.68
CA ALA A 8 8.61 3.48 3.39
C ALA A 8 7.35 4.36 3.49
N GLU A 9 7.31 5.32 4.43
CA GLU A 9 6.17 6.24 4.56
C GLU A 9 6.00 7.14 3.33
N MET A 10 7.10 7.65 2.78
CA MET A 10 7.07 8.43 1.53
C MET A 10 6.60 7.57 0.35
N LEU A 11 7.01 6.30 0.31
CA LEU A 11 6.53 5.37 -0.72
C LEU A 11 5.03 5.09 -0.57
N TYR A 12 4.53 4.89 0.66
CA TYR A 12 3.10 4.70 0.91
C TYR A 12 2.29 5.93 0.51
N LEU A 13 2.78 7.14 0.79
CA LEU A 13 2.16 8.36 0.30
C LEU A 13 2.03 8.37 -1.22
N LYS A 14 3.13 8.08 -1.95
CA LYS A 14 3.10 8.00 -3.42
C LYS A 14 2.13 6.92 -3.92
N LEU A 15 2.15 5.74 -3.32
CA LEU A 15 1.27 4.63 -3.68
C LEU A 15 -0.21 4.94 -3.43
N LEU A 16 -0.54 5.86 -2.53
CA LEU A 16 -1.91 6.32 -2.30
C LEU A 16 -2.31 7.42 -3.27
N SER A 17 -1.44 8.39 -3.51
CA SER A 17 -1.77 9.65 -4.19
C SER A 17 -1.62 9.60 -5.71
N GLU A 18 -0.71 8.78 -6.24
CA GLU A 18 -0.37 8.82 -7.67
C GLU A 18 0.01 7.47 -8.27
N ARG A 19 -0.03 7.40 -9.61
CA ARG A 19 0.52 6.27 -10.35
C ARG A 19 2.03 6.28 -10.23
N THR A 20 2.60 5.21 -9.69
CA THR A 20 4.05 5.12 -9.45
C THR A 20 4.67 4.08 -10.39
N ARG A 21 5.79 4.42 -11.04
CA ARG A 21 6.57 3.51 -11.90
C ARG A 21 7.99 3.25 -11.42
N ALA A 22 8.34 3.79 -10.26
CA ALA A 22 9.66 3.66 -9.67
C ALA A 22 9.55 3.66 -8.15
N GLY A 23 10.39 2.87 -7.51
CA GLY A 23 10.40 2.71 -6.06
C GLY A 23 10.93 1.34 -5.70
N MET A 24 11.57 1.26 -4.54
CA MET A 24 12.01 0.01 -3.95
C MET A 24 11.27 -0.22 -2.65
N LEU A 25 10.87 -1.46 -2.39
CA LEU A 25 10.22 -1.85 -1.16
C LEU A 25 10.92 -3.09 -0.61
N LEU A 26 11.43 -2.97 0.62
CA LEU A 26 11.93 -4.11 1.36
C LEU A 26 10.75 -4.75 2.11
N VAL A 27 10.44 -6.00 1.77
CA VAL A 27 9.42 -6.80 2.42
C VAL A 27 10.13 -7.76 3.37
N SER A 28 9.78 -7.71 4.66
CA SER A 28 10.24 -8.71 5.62
C SER A 28 9.37 -9.97 5.49
N LEU A 29 10.02 -11.13 5.38
CA LEU A 29 9.39 -12.44 5.29
C LEU A 29 9.40 -13.19 6.64
N GLY A 30 9.88 -12.53 7.70
CA GLY A 30 10.09 -13.14 9.03
C GLY A 30 11.51 -13.66 9.20
N GLU A 31 11.71 -14.50 10.21
CA GLU A 31 13.01 -15.08 10.57
C GLU A 31 13.00 -16.57 10.26
N LYS A 32 14.12 -17.09 9.74
CA LYS A 32 14.35 -18.52 9.54
C LYS A 32 15.76 -18.86 10.01
N GLU A 33 15.87 -19.84 10.89
CA GLU A 33 17.17 -20.32 11.42
C GLU A 33 18.04 -19.22 12.06
N GLY A 34 17.43 -18.21 12.67
CA GLY A 34 18.17 -17.09 13.28
C GLY A 34 18.45 -15.93 12.33
N GLU A 35 18.04 -16.03 11.06
CA GLU A 35 18.30 -15.02 10.04
C GLU A 35 17.03 -14.35 9.51
N ASP A 36 17.03 -13.02 9.46
CA ASP A 36 15.97 -12.22 8.85
C ASP A 36 15.87 -12.50 7.34
N GLN A 37 14.72 -13.00 6.92
CA GLN A 37 14.39 -13.24 5.53
C GLN A 37 13.73 -12.01 4.92
N PHE A 38 14.13 -11.65 3.70
CA PHE A 38 13.62 -10.47 3.03
C PHE A 38 13.45 -10.66 1.53
N LEU A 39 12.68 -9.74 0.95
CA LEU A 39 12.50 -9.57 -0.48
C LEU A 39 12.61 -8.09 -0.82
N LEU A 40 13.59 -7.73 -1.64
CA LEU A 40 13.69 -6.39 -2.20
C LEU A 40 12.94 -6.34 -3.53
N LEU A 41 11.82 -5.61 -3.53
CA LEU A 41 10.98 -5.41 -4.70
C LEU A 41 11.31 -4.10 -5.41
N ARG A 42 11.21 -4.12 -6.74
CA ARG A 42 11.11 -2.92 -7.57
C ARG A 42 9.65 -2.76 -8.03
N ILE A 43 9.07 -1.59 -7.81
CA ILE A 43 7.76 -1.24 -8.37
C ILE A 43 7.94 -0.92 -9.85
N LEU A 44 7.29 -1.70 -10.72
CA LEU A 44 7.30 -1.47 -12.17
C LEU A 44 6.13 -0.56 -12.56
N ASN A 45 4.98 -0.75 -11.93
CA ASN A 45 3.80 0.08 -12.12
C ASN A 45 2.84 -0.08 -10.94
N SER A 46 2.22 1.01 -10.50
CA SER A 46 1.13 1.02 -9.55
C SER A 46 0.01 1.95 -10.00
N ARG A 47 -1.22 1.61 -9.62
CA ARG A 47 -2.42 2.40 -9.89
C ARG A 47 -3.33 2.37 -8.66
N PRO A 48 -3.30 3.40 -7.82
CA PRO A 48 -4.33 3.57 -6.81
C PRO A 48 -5.65 3.97 -7.47
N SER A 49 -6.75 3.51 -6.89
CA SER A 49 -8.09 4.01 -7.16
C SER A 49 -8.87 4.11 -5.86
N TRP A 50 -9.62 5.19 -5.73
CA TRP A 50 -10.38 5.48 -4.53
C TRP A 50 -11.87 5.43 -4.85
N THR A 51 -12.67 5.11 -3.85
CA THR A 51 -14.13 5.20 -3.93
C THR A 51 -14.65 5.73 -2.61
N LEU A 52 -15.26 6.91 -2.67
CA LEU A 52 -15.95 7.50 -1.53
C LEU A 52 -17.32 6.85 -1.35
N ARG A 53 -17.62 6.41 -0.14
CA ARG A 53 -18.92 5.91 0.28
C ARG A 53 -19.51 6.83 1.33
N THR A 54 -20.77 7.21 1.11
CA THR A 54 -21.45 8.27 1.86
C THR A 54 -22.69 7.80 2.60
N ASN A 55 -23.00 6.50 2.53
CA ASN A 55 -24.27 5.93 3.00
C ASN A 55 -24.29 5.69 4.53
N GLY A 56 -23.48 6.43 5.29
CA GLY A 56 -23.33 6.27 6.74
C GLY A 56 -22.94 7.58 7.43
N PRO A 57 -22.91 7.60 8.77
CA PRO A 57 -22.73 8.83 9.55
C PRO A 57 -21.35 9.48 9.36
N ALA A 58 -20.34 8.70 8.96
CA ALA A 58 -19.02 9.19 8.59
C ALA A 58 -18.66 8.75 7.17
N PRO A 59 -17.91 9.56 6.39
CA PRO A 59 -17.40 9.14 5.11
C PRO A 59 -16.53 7.90 5.27
N SER A 60 -16.60 7.00 4.30
CA SER A 60 -15.68 5.85 4.21
C SER A 60 -15.05 5.75 2.84
N PHE A 61 -13.81 5.34 2.79
CA PHE A 61 -13.05 5.19 1.55
C PHE A 61 -12.71 3.73 1.32
N LYS A 62 -12.99 3.25 0.11
CA LYS A 62 -12.36 2.04 -0.41
C LYS A 62 -11.16 2.46 -1.24
N ILE A 63 -10.01 1.89 -0.93
CA ILE A 63 -8.73 2.17 -1.58
C ILE A 63 -8.29 0.87 -2.21
N ALA A 64 -8.28 0.80 -3.53
CA ALA A 64 -7.75 -0.34 -4.27
C ALA A 64 -6.41 0.04 -4.89
N LEU A 65 -5.40 -0.77 -4.67
CA LEU A 65 -4.08 -0.62 -5.28
C LEU A 65 -3.80 -1.81 -6.17
N GLN A 66 -3.73 -1.57 -7.49
CA GLN A 66 -3.22 -2.55 -8.43
C GLN A 66 -1.74 -2.27 -8.69
N MET A 67 -0.89 -3.30 -8.61
CA MET A 67 0.53 -3.11 -8.85
C MET A 67 1.20 -4.31 -9.52
N THR A 68 2.26 -4.00 -10.26
CA THR A 68 3.18 -4.98 -10.84
C THR A 68 4.56 -4.72 -10.25
N VAL A 69 5.17 -5.77 -9.71
CA VAL A 69 6.46 -5.70 -9.01
C VAL A 69 7.42 -6.70 -9.63
N GLY A 70 8.71 -6.35 -9.66
CA GLY A 70 9.79 -7.27 -9.99
C GLY A 70 10.65 -7.55 -8.76
N ILE A 71 11.25 -8.73 -8.69
CA ILE A 71 12.21 -9.08 -7.65
C ILE A 71 13.57 -8.48 -8.02
N LYS A 72 14.14 -7.69 -7.11
CA LYS A 72 15.51 -7.15 -7.28
C LYS A 72 16.54 -8.00 -6.55
N SER A 73 16.20 -8.46 -5.35
CA SER A 73 16.96 -9.47 -4.59
C SER A 73 16.03 -10.15 -3.59
N ILE A 74 16.42 -11.35 -3.16
CA ILE A 74 15.68 -12.18 -2.19
C ILE A 74 16.71 -12.94 -1.35
N SER A 75 16.39 -13.26 -0.10
CA SER A 75 17.23 -14.13 0.73
C SER A 75 17.39 -15.51 0.08
N GLU A 76 18.61 -16.07 0.15
CA GLU A 76 18.97 -17.33 -0.53
C GLU A 76 18.08 -18.52 -0.12
N SER A 77 17.57 -18.52 1.11
CA SER A 77 16.72 -19.60 1.63
C SER A 77 15.27 -19.57 1.10
N VAL A 78 14.92 -18.57 0.29
CA VAL A 78 13.58 -18.35 -0.26
C VAL A 78 13.59 -18.65 -1.75
N SER A 79 12.82 -19.66 -2.17
CA SER A 79 12.69 -20.07 -3.56
C SER A 79 11.29 -19.77 -4.12
N ILE A 80 11.24 -19.45 -5.42
CA ILE A 80 10.02 -19.25 -6.21
C ILE A 80 10.20 -19.96 -7.55
N GLU A 81 9.98 -21.26 -7.54
CA GLU A 81 10.22 -22.17 -8.68
C GLU A 81 8.98 -22.37 -9.55
N ASP A 82 7.79 -22.24 -8.95
CA ASP A 82 6.53 -22.55 -9.63
C ASP A 82 5.46 -21.46 -9.43
N ALA A 83 4.36 -21.61 -10.19
CA ALA A 83 3.24 -20.67 -10.16
C ALA A 83 2.54 -20.61 -8.79
N SER A 84 2.44 -21.72 -8.07
CA SER A 84 1.82 -21.77 -6.74
C SER A 84 2.65 -21.00 -5.72
N GLN A 85 3.98 -21.16 -5.75
CA GLN A 85 4.91 -20.41 -4.91
C GLN A 85 4.89 -18.92 -5.28
N ALA A 86 4.83 -18.59 -6.57
CA ALA A 86 4.72 -17.20 -7.02
C ALA A 86 3.43 -16.55 -6.50
N GLU A 87 2.28 -17.23 -6.60
CA GLU A 87 1.02 -16.72 -6.05
C GLU A 87 1.05 -16.58 -4.52
N GLN A 88 1.70 -17.51 -3.81
CA GLN A 88 1.89 -17.40 -2.36
C GLN A 88 2.72 -16.17 -2.02
N MET A 89 3.78 -15.91 -2.78
CA MET A 89 4.61 -14.73 -2.63
C MET A 89 3.82 -13.45 -2.92
N GLU A 90 3.05 -13.41 -4.01
CA GLU A 90 2.14 -12.30 -4.32
C GLU A 90 1.19 -12.00 -3.15
N ARG A 91 0.54 -13.03 -2.59
CA ARG A 91 -0.32 -12.87 -1.41
C ARG A 91 0.41 -12.34 -0.18
N THR A 92 1.68 -12.67 0.01
CA THR A 92 2.51 -12.14 1.11
C THR A 92 2.84 -10.67 0.87
N ILE A 93 3.21 -10.29 -0.35
CA ILE A 93 3.46 -8.91 -0.76
C ILE A 93 2.19 -8.06 -0.60
N GLU A 94 1.04 -8.57 -1.06
CA GLU A 94 -0.27 -7.91 -0.92
C GLU A 94 -0.56 -7.58 0.54
N ARG A 95 -0.42 -8.56 1.44
CA ARG A 95 -0.65 -8.39 2.88
C ARG A 95 0.31 -7.37 3.49
N PHE A 96 1.60 -7.47 3.20
CA PHE A 96 2.61 -6.54 3.73
C PHE A 96 2.30 -5.08 3.34
N ILE A 97 2.01 -4.84 2.06
CA ILE A 97 1.70 -3.49 1.56
C ILE A 97 0.36 -3.00 2.09
N GLN A 98 -0.66 -3.87 2.16
CA GLN A 98 -1.97 -3.51 2.70
C GLN A 98 -1.87 -3.07 4.16
N THR A 99 -1.11 -3.80 4.99
CA THR A 99 -0.85 -3.41 6.38
C THR A 99 -0.10 -2.08 6.44
N GLY A 100 1.01 -1.93 5.70
CA GLY A 100 1.78 -0.68 5.70
C GLY A 100 0.99 0.56 5.27
N LEU A 101 0.14 0.44 4.24
CA LEU A 101 -0.76 1.50 3.81
C LEU A 101 -1.81 1.82 4.88
N SER A 102 -2.40 0.79 5.51
CA SER A 102 -3.40 0.96 6.56
C SER A 102 -2.80 1.66 7.78
N ASP A 103 -1.60 1.25 8.20
CA ASP A 103 -0.87 1.85 9.31
C ASP A 103 -0.48 3.30 9.01
N PHE A 104 -0.03 3.58 7.78
CA PHE A 104 0.27 4.94 7.34
C PHE A 104 -0.96 5.85 7.37
N ILE A 105 -2.11 5.38 6.88
CA ILE A 105 -3.37 6.12 6.95
C ILE A 105 -3.78 6.37 8.41
N ALA A 106 -3.74 5.33 9.26
CA ALA A 106 -4.08 5.45 10.68
C ALA A 106 -3.17 6.46 11.41
N LYS A 107 -1.87 6.49 11.06
CA LYS A 107 -0.93 7.48 11.56
C LYS A 107 -1.32 8.89 11.13
N CYS A 108 -1.66 9.11 9.85
CA CYS A 108 -2.13 10.39 9.34
C CYS A 108 -3.40 10.87 10.05
N GLN A 109 -4.36 9.97 10.27
CA GLN A 109 -5.59 10.22 11.03
C GLN A 109 -5.32 10.63 12.48
N LYS A 110 -4.43 9.90 13.17
CA LYS A 110 -4.01 10.22 14.54
C LYS A 110 -3.35 11.60 14.63
N LEU A 111 -2.53 11.94 13.63
CA LEU A 111 -1.86 13.24 13.51
C LEU A 111 -2.76 14.35 12.96
N ARG A 112 -3.98 14.03 12.52
CA ARG A 112 -4.95 14.95 11.91
C ARG A 112 -4.40 15.69 10.69
N ILE A 113 -3.58 15.01 9.90
CA ILE A 113 -3.03 15.51 8.63
C ILE A 113 -3.56 14.66 7.49
N ASP A 114 -3.83 15.28 6.34
CA ASP A 114 -4.28 14.58 5.12
C ASP A 114 -3.26 14.78 3.98
N PRO A 115 -2.10 14.10 4.06
CA PRO A 115 -1.08 14.24 3.02
C PRO A 115 -1.50 13.56 1.71
N ALA A 116 -2.37 12.56 1.77
CA ALA A 116 -2.79 11.81 0.60
C ALA A 116 -3.84 12.57 -0.25
N GLY A 117 -4.63 13.45 0.36
CA GLY A 117 -5.64 14.27 -0.31
C GLY A 117 -7.07 13.69 -0.27
N PHE A 118 -7.44 12.96 0.79
CA PHE A 118 -8.79 12.43 0.99
C PHE A 118 -9.87 13.53 0.95
N GLY A 119 -9.61 14.68 1.56
CA GLY A 119 -10.50 15.84 1.55
C GLY A 119 -10.69 16.42 0.15
N ASP A 120 -9.61 16.54 -0.62
CA ASP A 120 -9.67 17.01 -2.01
C ASP A 120 -10.42 16.03 -2.92
N TYR A 121 -10.20 14.74 -2.74
CA TYR A 121 -10.99 13.72 -3.43
C TYR A 121 -12.46 13.82 -3.04
N ALA A 122 -12.79 13.95 -1.75
CA ALA A 122 -14.18 14.09 -1.30
C ALA A 122 -14.86 15.34 -1.88
N ARG A 123 -14.14 16.47 -1.92
CA ARG A 123 -14.59 17.72 -2.50
C ARG A 123 -14.97 17.59 -3.97
N THR A 124 -14.18 16.87 -4.76
CA THR A 124 -14.47 16.68 -6.20
C THR A 124 -15.64 15.73 -6.45
N HIS A 125 -15.99 14.87 -5.48
CA HIS A 125 -17.04 13.85 -5.62
C HIS A 125 -18.34 14.19 -4.86
N ARG A 126 -18.40 15.31 -4.12
CA ARG A 126 -19.61 15.78 -3.41
C ARG A 126 -19.92 17.24 -3.73
N ARG A 127 -21.12 17.50 -4.27
CA ARG A 127 -21.58 18.87 -4.64
C ARG A 127 -21.65 19.85 -3.46
N HIS A 128 -22.01 19.38 -2.27
CA HIS A 128 -22.12 20.18 -1.04
C HIS A 128 -21.08 19.75 -0.01
N TRP A 129 -19.81 19.73 -0.41
CA TRP A 129 -18.73 19.37 0.50
C TRP A 129 -18.46 20.49 1.51
N ASP A 130 -18.59 20.16 2.79
CA ASP A 130 -18.19 21.00 3.91
C ASP A 130 -16.81 20.56 4.40
N ARG A 131 -15.84 21.47 4.29
CA ARG A 131 -14.45 21.25 4.68
C ARG A 131 -14.31 20.99 6.18
N GLU A 132 -14.96 21.80 7.00
CA GLU A 132 -14.83 21.74 8.45
C GLU A 132 -15.46 20.46 8.97
N ALA A 133 -16.67 20.13 8.50
CA ALA A 133 -17.34 18.88 8.83
C ALA A 133 -16.52 17.65 8.39
N PHE A 134 -15.92 17.69 7.20
CA PHE A 134 -15.07 16.60 6.72
C PHE A 134 -13.87 16.38 7.65
N TYR A 135 -13.08 17.43 7.91
CA TYR A 135 -11.87 17.30 8.74
C TYR A 135 -12.18 17.07 10.22
N ALA A 136 -13.34 17.48 10.72
CA ALA A 136 -13.83 17.07 12.04
C ALA A 136 -14.07 15.55 12.11
N SER A 137 -14.58 14.95 11.03
CA SER A 137 -14.80 13.50 10.95
C SER A 137 -13.55 12.68 10.57
N TYR A 138 -12.52 13.32 9.98
CA TYR A 138 -11.33 12.67 9.42
C TYR A 138 -10.63 11.68 10.37
N PRO A 139 -10.43 11.99 11.68
CA PRO A 139 -9.79 11.06 12.60
C PRO A 139 -10.56 9.74 12.81
N SER A 140 -11.86 9.74 12.53
CA SER A 140 -12.77 8.59 12.66
C SER A 140 -13.24 8.01 11.32
N MET A 141 -12.76 8.58 10.21
CA MET A 141 -13.08 8.14 8.85
C MET A 141 -12.65 6.69 8.66
N LYS A 142 -13.52 5.85 8.10
CA LYS A 142 -13.19 4.44 7.86
C LYS A 142 -12.47 4.28 6.52
N THR A 143 -11.41 3.49 6.49
CA THR A 143 -10.72 3.12 5.25
C THR A 143 -10.66 1.60 5.09
N GLU A 144 -10.95 1.12 3.89
CA GLU A 144 -10.75 -0.27 3.49
C GLU A 144 -9.69 -0.31 2.38
N VAL A 145 -8.49 -0.79 2.71
CA VAL A 145 -7.39 -0.94 1.76
C VAL A 145 -7.41 -2.36 1.19
N ARG A 146 -7.34 -2.48 -0.13
CA ARG A 146 -7.15 -3.75 -0.85
C ARG A 146 -5.99 -3.62 -1.81
N VAL A 147 -5.03 -4.54 -1.74
CA VAL A 147 -3.88 -4.58 -2.64
C VAL A 147 -4.01 -5.80 -3.55
N ARG A 148 -3.72 -5.61 -4.84
CA ARG A 148 -3.53 -6.67 -5.82
C ARG A 148 -2.14 -6.51 -6.43
N ALA A 149 -1.24 -7.43 -6.11
CA ALA A 149 0.13 -7.41 -6.59
C ALA A 149 0.33 -8.55 -7.58
N LYS A 150 0.97 -8.25 -8.71
CA LYS A 150 1.43 -9.25 -9.67
C LYS A 150 2.95 -9.24 -9.72
N LEU A 151 3.55 -10.40 -9.53
CA LEU A 151 4.97 -10.63 -9.71
C LEU A 151 5.25 -10.77 -11.22
N MET A 152 6.12 -9.91 -11.73
CA MET A 152 6.77 -10.17 -13.01
C MET A 152 7.96 -11.07 -12.73
N GLN A 153 7.89 -12.33 -13.17
CA GLN A 153 9.10 -13.14 -13.33
C GLN A 153 10.02 -12.34 -14.26
N SER A 154 11.23 -12.02 -13.79
CA SER A 154 12.27 -11.56 -14.69
C SER A 154 12.57 -12.75 -15.61
N GLY A 155 12.01 -12.73 -16.81
CA GLY A 155 12.57 -13.55 -17.88
C GLY A 155 14.05 -13.23 -17.96
N THR A 156 14.88 -14.25 -17.95
CA THR A 156 16.32 -14.18 -18.22
C THR A 156 16.57 -13.24 -19.39
N ILE A 157 17.17 -12.09 -19.09
CA ILE A 157 17.87 -11.19 -20.03
C ILE A 157 18.88 -10.49 -19.09
N ASP A 158 20.11 -10.95 -18.90
CA ASP A 158 21.03 -11.72 -19.76
C ASP A 158 21.60 -12.97 -19.06
#